data_AF-A0AAF0A0N3-F1
#
_entry.id   AF-A0AAF0A0N3-F1
#
_cell.length_a   1.000
_cell.length_b   1.000
_cell.length_c   1.000
_cell.angle_alpha   90.00
_cell.angle_beta   90.00
_cell.angle_gamma   90.00
#
_symmetry.space_group_name_H-M   'P 1'
#
loop_
_entity.id
_entity.type
_entity.pdbx_description
1 polymer ?
#
loop_
_entity_poly.entity_id
_entity_poly.type
_entity_poly.pdbx_seq_one_letter_code
_entity_poly.pdbx_strand_id
1 'polypeptide(L)' 'MAVIDNFMGDLAGKASWAWGNMIKYALRFQKKNGLEDLKKARKNLDWLIEEMEKNND' A
#
# COMPACT_ATOMS: atom_id res chain seq x y z
N MET A 1 -5.43 -15.93 9.31
CA MET A 1 -5.29 -15.01 8.16
C MET A 1 -6.12 -13.79 8.47
N ALA A 2 -5.47 -12.62 8.56
CA ALA A 2 -6.15 -11.36 8.80
C ALA A 2 -6.97 -10.99 7.55
N VAL A 3 -8.01 -10.16 7.70
CA VAL A 3 -8.82 -9.65 6.57
C VAL A 3 -7.95 -9.05 5.46
N ILE A 4 -6.83 -8.43 5.84
CA ILE A 4 -5.81 -7.87 4.95
C ILE A 4 -5.19 -8.94 4.03
N ASP A 5 -4.97 -10.17 4.52
CA ASP A 5 -4.38 -11.26 3.74
C ASP A 5 -5.30 -11.67 2.57
N ASN A 6 -6.62 -11.62 2.76
CA ASN A 6 -7.59 -11.92 1.71
C ASN A 6 -7.58 -10.90 0.56
N PHE A 7 -7.06 -9.70 0.79
CA PHE A 7 -7.05 -8.61 -0.18
C PHE A 7 -5.66 -8.38 -0.81
N MET A 8 -4.61 -9.02 -0.31
CA MET A 8 -3.25 -8.92 -0.87
C MET A 8 -3.06 -9.74 -2.16
N GLY A 9 -3.85 -10.78 -2.39
CA GLY A 9 -3.62 -11.71 -3.51
C GLY A 9 -2.23 -12.33 -3.44
N ASP A 10 -1.52 -12.34 -4.58
CA ASP A 10 -0.17 -12.92 -4.70
C ASP A 10 0.95 -11.92 -4.37
N LEU A 11 0.63 -10.73 -3.84
CA LEU A 11 1.65 -9.77 -3.45
C LEU A 11 2.52 -10.34 -2.33
N ALA A 12 3.83 -10.23 -2.49
CA ALA A 12 4.82 -10.70 -1.52
C ALA A 12 5.89 -9.63 -1.24
N GLY A 13 6.65 -9.82 -0.15
CA GLY A 13 7.80 -9.00 0.20
C GLY A 13 7.51 -7.50 0.26
N LYS A 14 8.27 -6.72 -0.50
CA LYS A 14 8.15 -5.25 -0.52
C LYS A 14 6.82 -4.79 -1.11
N ALA A 15 6.28 -5.50 -2.10
CA ALA A 15 5.02 -5.16 -2.75
C ALA A 15 3.83 -5.29 -1.78
N SER A 16 3.76 -6.38 -1.01
CA SER A 16 2.70 -6.56 -0.01
C SER A 16 2.78 -5.55 1.14
N TRP A 17 3.99 -5.21 1.57
CA TRP A 17 4.21 -4.16 2.57
C TRP A 17 3.76 -2.78 2.09
N ALA A 18 4.10 -2.42 0.84
CA ALA A 18 3.72 -1.15 0.24
C ALA A 18 2.19 -1.07 0.09
N TRP A 19 1.56 -2.14 -0.43
CA TRP A 19 0.10 -2.23 -0.56
C TRP A 19 -0.61 -2.06 0.79
N GLY A 20 -0.19 -2.78 1.83
CA GLY A 20 -0.82 -2.69 3.15
C GLY A 20 -0.69 -1.30 3.77
N ASN A 21 0.44 -0.62 3.57
CA ASN A 21 0.62 0.76 4.02
C ASN A 21 -0.23 1.75 3.23
N MET A 22 -0.33 1.58 1.91
CA MET A 22 -1.17 2.40 1.06
C MET A 22 -2.62 2.37 1.54
N ILE A 23 -3.21 1.17 1.71
CA ILE A 23 -4.58 1.01 2.20
C ILE A 23 -4.75 1.60 3.60
N LYS A 24 -3.82 1.30 4.51
CA LYS A 24 -3.85 1.86 5.88
C LYS A 24 -3.94 3.38 5.89
N TYR A 25 -3.12 4.07 5.09
CA TYR A 25 -3.12 5.53 5.06
C TYR A 25 -4.35 6.08 4.34
N ALA A 26 -4.81 5.43 3.27
CA ALA A 26 -6.03 5.78 2.55
C ALA A 26 -7.30 5.66 3.41
N LEU A 27 -7.34 4.75 4.39
CA LEU A 27 -8.46 4.61 5.31
C LEU A 27 -8.34 5.52 6.54
N ARG A 28 -7.10 5.87 6.95
CA ARG A 28 -6.83 6.61 8.19
C ARG A 28 -6.95 8.13 8.04
N PHE A 29 -6.78 8.67 6.84
CA PHE A 29 -6.58 10.13 6.64
C PHE A 29 -7.66 11.00 7.29
N GLN A 30 -8.93 10.60 7.21
CA GLN A 30 -10.04 11.37 7.79
C GLN A 30 -10.05 11.42 9.33
N LYS A 31 -9.30 10.53 9.99
CA LYS A 31 -9.34 10.32 11.45
C LYS A 31 -8.02 10.63 12.15
N LYS A 32 -6.92 10.86 11.43
CA LYS A 32 -5.61 11.11 12.04
C LYS A 32 -4.84 12.28 11.42
N ASN A 33 -4.19 12.10 10.28
CA ASN A 33 -3.24 13.10 9.76
C ASN A 33 -3.67 13.77 8.45
N GLY A 34 -4.92 13.58 8.01
CA GLY A 34 -5.47 14.25 6.83
C GLY A 34 -4.58 14.11 5.59
N LEU A 35 -4.23 15.25 4.99
CA LEU A 35 -3.42 15.33 3.77
C LEU A 35 -2.07 14.62 3.88
N GLU A 36 -1.45 14.57 5.07
CA GLU A 36 -0.17 13.87 5.24
C GLU A 36 -0.31 12.36 5.00
N ASP A 37 -1.41 11.76 5.46
CA ASP A 37 -1.69 10.35 5.22
C ASP A 37 -1.98 10.10 3.73
N LEU A 38 -2.69 11.01 3.05
CA LEU A 38 -2.86 10.89 1.59
C LEU A 38 -1.53 10.93 0.83
N LYS A 39 -0.59 11.80 1.25
CA LYS A 39 0.76 11.83 0.67
C LYS A 39 1.54 10.54 0.95
N LYS A 40 1.41 9.95 2.14
CA LYS A 40 2.01 8.64 2.47
C LYS A 40 1.38 7.51 1.66
N ALA A 41 0.06 7.53 1.47
CA ALA A 41 -0.64 6.56 0.63
C ALA A 41 -0.12 6.59 -0.81
N ARG A 42 -0.02 7.78 -1.40
CA ARG A 42 0.56 7.97 -2.74
C ARG A 42 1.98 7.41 -2.85
N LYS A 43 2.87 7.75 -1.90
CA LYS A 43 4.26 7.23 -1.92
C LYS A 43 4.33 5.71 -1.88
N ASN A 44 3.46 5.07 -1.09
CA ASN A 44 3.41 3.61 -1.03
C ASN A 44 2.81 3.00 -2.30
N LEU A 45 1.87 3.69 -2.95
CA LEU A 45 1.38 3.30 -4.27
C LEU A 45 2.49 3.37 -5.32
N ASP A 46 3.27 4.46 -5.32
CA ASP A 46 4.40 4.62 -6.23
C ASP A 46 5.41 3.47 -6.07
N TRP A 47 5.77 3.12 -4.82
CA TRP A 47 6.64 1.97 -4.55
C TRP A 47 6.05 0.63 -4.96
N LEU A 48 4.73 0.44 -4.82
CA LEU A 48 4.07 -0.77 -5.28
C LEU A 48 4.20 -0.87 -6.81
N ILE A 49 3.93 0.22 -7.53
CA ILE A 49 4.07 0.28 -8.99
C ILE A 49 5.51 -0.07 -9.40
N GLU A 50 6.52 0.56 -8.79
CA GLU A 50 7.94 0.27 -9.07
C GLU A 50 8.30 -1.22 -8.90
N GLU A 51 7.78 -1.88 -7.85
CA GLU A 51 8.05 -3.30 -7.62
C GLU A 51 7.30 -4.20 -8.62
N MET A 52 6.09 -3.81 -9.02
CA MET A 52 5.32 -4.54 -10.03
C MET A 52 5.96 -4.41 -11.42
N GLU A 53 6.49 -3.24 -11.76
CA GLU A 53 7.22 -3.01 -13.01
C GLU A 53 8.51 -3.85 -13.07
N LYS A 54 9.31 -3.88 -11.99
CA LYS A 54 10.52 -4.73 -11.93
C LYS A 54 10.26 -6.23 -12.05
N ASN A 55 9.10 -6.70 -11.61
CA ASN A 55 8.74 -8.12 -11.68
C ASN A 55 8.11 -8.50 -13.02
N ASN A 56 7.77 -7.53 -13.87
CA ASN A 56 7.20 -7.73 -15.20
C ASN A 56 8.26 -7.65 -16.34
N ASP A 57 9.51 -7.34 -16.00
CA ASP A 57 10.70 -7.44 -16.85
C ASP A 57 11.49 -8.73 -16.53
#